data_AF-A0AAD1LSL9-F1
#
_entry.id   AF-A0AAD1LSL9-F1
#
_cell.length_a   1.000
_cell.length_b   1.000
_cell.length_c   1.000
_cell.angle_alpha   90.00
_cell.angle_beta   90.00
_cell.angle_gamma   90.00
#
_symmetry.space_group_name_H-M   'P 1'
#
loop_
_entity.id
_entity.type
_entity.pdbx_description
1 polymer ?
#
loop_
_entity_poly.entity_id
_entity_poly.type
_entity_poly.pdbx_seq_one_letter_code
_entity_poly.pdbx_strand_id
1 'polypeptide(L)'
;MLSVNFDDGQEVKTGDLLYEIDSRPFQNQLQQAQANLLSDTYNLEDAIKEEARYRALYEEKAVSEEQYLQMLTNMNMLRATVERDKAIIADANLQIEYSK
;
A
#
# COMPACT_ATOMS: atom_id res chain seq x y z
N MET A 1 12.98 -3.46 21.92
CA MET A 1 13.20 -3.15 23.35
C MET A 1 13.17 -1.63 23.42
N LEU A 2 12.37 -1.02 24.30
CA LEU A 2 12.45 0.44 24.48
C LEU A 2 13.77 0.77 25.17
N SER A 3 14.64 1.56 24.54
CA SER A 3 15.81 2.15 25.19
C SER A 3 15.48 3.60 25.53
N VAL A 4 15.71 3.99 26.79
CA VAL A 4 15.61 5.38 27.26
C VAL A 4 17.04 5.89 27.33
N ASN A 5 17.37 6.89 26.52
CA ASN A 5 18.75 7.36 26.33
C ASN A 5 19.04 8.68 27.06
N PHE A 6 18.27 9.00 28.10
CA PHE A 6 18.50 10.19 28.93
C PHE A 6 18.29 9.90 30.43
N ASP A 7 19.05 10.59 31.27
CA ASP A 7 18.90 10.56 32.73
C ASP A 7 17.84 11.57 33.21
N ASP A 8 17.15 11.26 34.32
CA ASP A 8 16.10 12.12 34.89
C ASP A 8 16.68 13.48 35.32
N GLY A 9 16.31 14.56 34.63
CA GLY A 9 16.85 15.91 34.82
C GLY A 9 17.98 16.33 33.87
N GLN A 10 18.33 15.52 32.87
CA GLN A 10 19.33 15.86 31.86
C GLN A 10 18.84 16.96 30.91
N GLU A 11 19.67 17.98 30.68
CA GLU A 11 19.40 19.02 29.68
C GLU A 11 19.61 18.43 28.28
N VAL A 12 18.51 18.26 27.54
CA VAL A 12 18.51 17.68 26.19
C VAL A 12 18.53 18.78 25.14
N LYS A 13 19.33 18.60 24.09
CA LYS A 13 19.43 19.51 22.95
C LYS A 13 18.54 19.01 21.81
N THR A 14 18.15 19.92 20.92
CA THR A 14 17.44 19.55 19.69
C THR A 14 18.27 18.54 18.90
N GLY A 15 17.77 17.31 18.76
CA GLY A 15 18.45 16.21 18.06
C GLY A 15 18.92 15.06 18.95
N ASP A 16 18.82 15.18 20.29
CA ASP A 16 19.15 14.06 21.18
C ASP A 16 18.10 12.94 21.05
N LEU A 17 18.55 11.70 20.80
CA LEU A 17 17.70 10.52 20.75
C LEU A 17 17.23 10.20 22.17
N LEU A 18 15.95 10.40 22.46
CA LEU A 18 15.41 10.22 23.82
C LEU A 18 14.80 8.83 24.04
N TYR A 19 14.22 8.25 22.98
CA TYR A 19 13.54 6.96 23.00
C TYR A 19 13.80 6.19 21.70
N GLU A 20 14.19 4.93 21.81
CA GLU A 20 14.17 3.99 20.69
C GLU A 20 12.93 3.10 20.82
N ILE A 21 12.08 3.07 19.80
CA ILE A 21 10.87 2.23 19.80
C ILE A 21 11.22 0.91 19.09
N ASP A 22 10.72 -0.21 19.61
CA ASP A 22 10.92 -1.50 18.95
C ASP A 22 10.30 -1.48 17.54
N SER A 23 11.13 -1.50 16.50
CA SER A 23 10.67 -1.42 15.10
C SER A 23 10.14 -2.73 14.53
N ARG A 24 10.30 -3.87 15.24
CA ARG A 24 9.90 -5.20 14.74
C ARG A 24 8.40 -5.31 14.38
N PRO A 25 7.45 -4.75 15.17
CA PRO A 25 6.04 -4.74 14.79
C PRO A 25 5.77 -3.99 13.47
N PHE A 26 6.42 -2.84 13.27
CA PHE A 26 6.29 -2.04 12.05
C PHE A 26 6.93 -2.74 10.84
N GLN A 27 8.06 -3.44 11.03
CA GLN A 27 8.67 -4.28 9.99
C GLN A 27 7.77 -5.44 9.55
N ASN A 28 7.02 -6.04 10.47
CA ASN A 28 6.04 -7.07 10.13
C ASN A 28 4.84 -6.49 9.37
N GLN A 29 4.35 -5.31 9.78
CA GLN A 29 3.28 -4.60 9.06
C GLN A 29 3.71 -4.21 7.65
N LEU A 30 4.96 -3.73 7.48
CA LEU A 30 5.53 -3.43 6.17
C LEU A 30 5.55 -4.67 5.27
N GLN A 31 6.03 -5.81 5.78
CA GLN A 31 6.05 -7.06 5.01
C GLN A 31 4.64 -7.52 4.61
N GLN A 32 3.66 -7.41 5.52
CA GLN A 32 2.28 -7.73 5.21
C GLN A 32 1.70 -6.80 4.12
N ALA A 33 1.96 -5.50 4.22
CA ALA A 33 1.51 -4.53 3.23
C ALA A 33 2.17 -4.75 1.85
N GLN A 34 3.44 -5.13 1.82
CA GLN A 34 4.14 -5.49 0.58
C GLN A 34 3.55 -6.73 -0.09
N ALA A 35 3.20 -7.75 0.69
CA ALA A 35 2.54 -8.95 0.17
C ALA A 35 1.16 -8.63 -0.41
N ASN A 36 0.38 -7.78 0.27
CA ASN A 36 -0.92 -7.33 -0.22
C ASN A 36 -0.79 -6.54 -1.52
N LEU A 37 0.14 -5.57 -1.58
CA LEU A 37 0.43 -4.80 -2.79
C LEU A 37 0.77 -5.72 -3.96
N LEU A 38 1.60 -6.74 -3.73
CA LEU A 38 1.98 -7.69 -4.79
C LEU A 38 0.76 -8.46 -5.31
N SER A 39 -0.06 -9.00 -4.41
CA SER A 39 -1.29 -9.69 -4.77
C SER A 39 -2.24 -8.79 -5.56
N ASP A 40 -2.46 -7.57 -5.09
CA ASP A 40 -3.41 -6.64 -5.72
C ASP A 40 -2.88 -6.04 -7.02
N THR A 41 -1.55 -5.99 -7.18
CA THR A 41 -0.92 -5.68 -8.47
C THR A 41 -1.25 -6.74 -9.50
N TYR A 42 -1.16 -8.03 -9.16
CA TYR A 42 -1.55 -9.11 -10.08
C TYR A 42 -3.04 -9.10 -10.40
N ASN A 43 -3.89 -8.82 -9.41
CA ASN A 43 -5.33 -8.66 -9.63
C ASN A 43 -5.62 -7.51 -10.61
N LEU A 44 -4.94 -6.37 -10.46
CA LEU A 44 -5.06 -5.24 -11.37
C LEU A 44 -4.57 -5.60 -12.78
N GLU A 45 -3.44 -6.28 -12.92
CA GLU A 45 -2.92 -6.71 -14.22
C GLU A 45 -3.90 -7.63 -14.96
N ASP A 46 -4.56 -8.54 -14.24
CA ASP A 46 -5.61 -9.38 -14.81
C ASP A 46 -6.82 -8.53 -15.26
N ALA A 47 -7.30 -7.64 -14.38
CA ALA A 47 -8.43 -6.77 -14.71
C ALA A 47 -8.15 -5.83 -15.89
N ILE A 48 -6.90 -5.38 -16.08
CA ILE A 48 -6.50 -4.60 -17.27
C ILE A 48 -6.68 -5.43 -18.55
N LYS A 49 -6.32 -6.72 -18.54
CA LYS A 49 -6.49 -7.60 -19.70
C LYS A 49 -7.96 -7.84 -20.00
N GLU A 50 -8.78 -8.01 -18.96
CA GLU A 50 -10.22 -8.25 -19.15
C GLU A 50 -10.96 -7.01 -19.61
N GLU A 51 -10.61 -5.85 -19.07
CA GLU A 51 -11.09 -4.57 -19.58
C GLU A 51 -10.76 -4.41 -21.07
N ALA A 52 -9.51 -4.66 -21.46
CA ALA A 52 -9.07 -4.54 -22.85
C ALA A 52 -9.81 -5.52 -23.78
N ARG A 53 -10.05 -6.76 -23.34
CA ARG A 53 -10.83 -7.74 -24.11
C ARG A 53 -12.28 -7.29 -24.28
N TYR A 54 -12.93 -6.84 -23.22
CA TYR A 54 -14.33 -6.40 -23.28
C TYR A 54 -14.50 -5.09 -24.05
N ARG A 55 -13.51 -4.20 -24.02
CA ARG A 55 -13.46 -3.03 -24.89
C ARG A 55 -13.51 -3.43 -26.36
N ALA A 56 -12.65 -4.35 -26.78
CA ALA A 56 -12.64 -4.83 -28.17
C ALA A 56 -13.97 -5.49 -28.56
N LEU A 57 -14.52 -6.34 -27.70
CA LEU A 57 -15.83 -6.97 -27.94
C LEU A 57 -16.97 -5.95 -28.02
N TYR A 58 -16.91 -4.87 -27.24
CA TYR A 58 -17.92 -3.81 -27.27
C TYR A 58 -17.84 -3.02 -28.58
N GLU A 59 -16.63 -2.71 -29.06
CA GLU A 59 -16.39 -2.07 -30.36
C GLU A 59 -16.91 -2.93 -31.52
N GLU A 60 -16.80 -4.26 -31.40
CA GLU A 60 -17.38 -5.24 -32.33
C GLU A 60 -18.89 -5.47 -32.14
N LYS A 61 -19.54 -4.81 -31.17
CA LYS A 61 -20.94 -4.98 -30.78
C LYS A 61 -21.29 -6.42 -30.34
N ALA A 62 -20.29 -7.17 -29.88
CA ALA A 62 -20.44 -8.54 -29.39
C ALA A 62 -20.86 -8.62 -27.91
N VAL A 63 -20.70 -7.54 -27.14
CA VAL A 63 -21.15 -7.41 -25.74
C VAL A 63 -21.88 -6.09 -25.53
N SER A 64 -22.66 -6.00 -24.45
CA SER A 64 -23.36 -4.76 -24.09
C SER A 64 -22.41 -3.72 -23.49
N GLU A 65 -22.83 -2.45 -23.54
CA GLU A 65 -22.12 -1.36 -22.86
C GLU A 65 -22.00 -1.61 -21.35
N GLU A 66 -23.06 -2.14 -20.72
CA GLU A 66 -23.08 -2.49 -19.30
C GLU A 66 -21.98 -3.51 -18.95
N GLN A 67 -21.79 -4.54 -19.78
CA GLN A 67 -20.75 -5.55 -19.58
C GLN A 67 -19.35 -4.95 -19.67
N TYR A 68 -19.11 -4.06 -20.64
CA TYR A 68 -17.85 -3.34 -20.76
C TYR A 68 -17.60 -2.41 -19.55
N LEU A 69 -18.60 -1.61 -19.17
CA LEU A 69 -18.51 -0.69 -18.03
C LEU A 69 -18.26 -1.43 -16.71
N GLN A 70 -18.79 -2.63 -16.55
CA GLN A 70 -18.52 -3.47 -15.38
C GLN A 70 -17.02 -3.85 -15.29
N MET A 71 -16.41 -4.24 -16.40
CA MET A 71 -14.97 -4.56 -16.44
C MET A 71 -14.11 -3.32 -16.20
N LEU A 72 -14.46 -2.20 -16.83
CA LEU A 72 -13.78 -0.91 -16.63
C LEU A 72 -13.84 -0.46 -15.16
N THR A 73 -15.00 -0.62 -14.53
CA THR A 73 -15.20 -0.28 -13.12
C THR A 73 -14.37 -1.19 -12.22
N ASN A 74 -14.35 -2.49 -12.47
CA ASN A 74 -13.54 -3.44 -11.72
C ASN A 74 -12.03 -3.11 -11.81
N MET A 75 -11.53 -2.83 -13.01
CA MET A 75 -10.15 -2.40 -13.21
C MET A 75 -9.82 -1.11 -12.42
N ASN A 76 -10.71 -0.12 -12.44
CA ASN A 76 -10.51 1.12 -11.71
C ASN A 76 -10.53 0.93 -10.18
N MET A 77 -11.40 0.06 -9.68
CA MET A 77 -11.43 -0.31 -8.26
C MET A 77 -10.12 -0.97 -7.82
N LEU A 78 -9.61 -1.94 -8.60
CA LEU A 78 -8.34 -2.59 -8.30
C LEU A 78 -7.15 -1.64 -8.40
N ARG A 79 -7.20 -0.66 -9.32
CA ARG A 79 -6.20 0.40 -9.37
C ARG A 79 -6.20 1.23 -8.09
N ALA A 80 -7.37 1.60 -7.59
CA ALA A 80 -7.49 2.34 -6.34
C ALA A 80 -6.97 1.52 -5.15
N THR A 81 -7.22 0.20 -5.14
CA THR A 81 -6.69 -0.73 -4.13
C THR A 81 -5.16 -0.74 -4.12
N VAL A 82 -4.51 -0.84 -5.30
CA VAL A 82 -3.05 -0.78 -5.43
C VAL A 82 -2.49 0.54 -4.91
N GLU A 83 -3.12 1.68 -5.21
CA GLU A 83 -2.68 2.98 -4.70
C GLU A 83 -2.84 3.10 -3.18
N ARG A 84 -3.92 2.55 -2.63
CA ARG A 84 -4.12 2.46 -1.17
C ARG A 84 -3.01 1.64 -0.52
N ASP A 85 -2.65 0.49 -1.10
CA ASP A 85 -1.63 -0.39 -0.53
C ASP A 85 -0.23 0.26 -0.56
N LYS A 86 0.09 1.01 -1.63
CA LYS A 86 1.30 1.85 -1.68
C LYS A 86 1.32 2.88 -0.55
N ALA A 87 0.19 3.52 -0.25
CA ALA A 87 0.09 4.47 0.84
C ALA A 87 0.30 3.80 2.21
N ILE A 88 -0.24 2.60 2.42
CA ILE A 88 -0.01 1.82 3.65
C ILE A 88 1.47 1.47 3.82
N ILE A 89 2.16 1.09 2.74
CA ILE A 89 3.62 0.84 2.77
C ILE A 89 4.39 2.11 3.13
N ALA A 90 4.01 3.26 2.56
CA ALA A 90 4.65 4.55 2.87
C ALA A 90 4.49 4.91 4.35
N ASP A 91 3.30 4.70 4.93
CA ASP A 91 3.03 4.93 6.35
C ASP A 91 3.84 3.98 7.26
N ALA A 92 3.90 2.68 6.92
CA ALA A 92 4.70 1.72 7.67
C ALA A 92 6.21 2.06 7.64
N ASN A 93 6.71 2.53 6.51
CA ASN A 93 8.11 3.00 6.41
C ASN A 93 8.37 4.23 7.29
N LEU A 94 7.42 5.17 7.33
CA LEU A 94 7.53 6.36 8.18
C LEU A 94 7.57 5.98 9.67
N GLN A 95 6.75 5.01 10.09
CA GLN A 95 6.76 4.49 11.46
C GLN A 95 8.09 3.79 11.82
N ILE A 96 8.69 3.07 10.86
CA ILE A 96 10.04 2.49 11.04
C ILE A 96 11.10 3.58 11.16
N GLU A 97 11.00 4.66 10.37
CA GLU A 97 11.93 5.79 10.46
C GLU A 97 11.83 6.48 11.82
N TYR A 98 10.62 6.70 12.34
CA TYR A 98 10.39 7.32 13.64
C TYR A 98 10.66 6.43 14.85
N SER A 99 10.84 5.13 14.65
CA SER A 99 11.15 4.19 15.75
C SER A 99 12.64 3.97 15.97
N LYS A 100 13.49 4.47 15.07
CA LYS A 100 14.95 4.50 15.21
C LYS A 100 15.40 5.73 15.98
#